data_AF-A0A0L0WAI5-F1
#
_entry.id   AF-A0A0L0WAI5-F1
#
_cell.length_a   1.000
_cell.length_b   1.000
_cell.length_c   1.000
_cell.angle_alpha   90.00
_cell.angle_beta   90.00
_cell.angle_gamma   90.00
#
_symmetry.space_group_name_H-M   'P 1'
#
loop_
_entity.id
_entity.type
_entity.pdbx_description
1 polymer ?
#
loop_
_entity_poly.entity_id
_entity_poly.type
_entity_poly.pdbx_seq_one_letter_code
_entity_poly.pdbx_strand_id
1 'polypeptide(L)'
;MESYKIMKLRDLDETYIYKTVKLFVDGFHNVITVSKDKEILRQLFYSTIIPDMFYVCLDGEEVIGLLGYGNKQKRAVYFNKEICKKLFGKLKGSLVCW
;
A
#
# COMPACT_ATOMS: atom_id res chain seq x y z
N MET A 1 -18.66 17.21 -15.82
CA MET A 1 -18.36 15.78 -15.97
C MET A 1 -17.01 15.57 -15.31
N GLU A 2 -16.96 14.92 -14.15
CA GLU A 2 -15.69 14.65 -13.48
C GLU A 2 -14.87 13.71 -14.38
N SER A 3 -13.66 14.13 -14.78
CA SER A 3 -12.80 13.33 -15.65
C SER A 3 -11.86 12.49 -14.80
N TYR A 4 -12.32 11.32 -14.38
CA TYR A 4 -11.45 10.38 -13.68
C TYR A 4 -10.38 9.84 -14.62
N LYS A 5 -9.15 9.69 -14.11
CA LYS A 5 -8.03 9.09 -14.84
C LYS A 5 -7.55 7.83 -14.13
N ILE A 6 -7.46 6.72 -14.87
CA ILE A 6 -6.81 5.52 -14.37
C ILE A 6 -5.36 5.53 -14.85
N MET A 7 -4.42 5.56 -13.92
CA MET A 7 -2.99 5.61 -14.20
C MET A 7 -2.26 4.49 -13.49
N LYS A 8 -1.16 4.02 -14.08
CA LYS A 8 -0.28 3.05 -13.42
C LYS A 8 0.52 3.79 -12.34
N LEU A 9 0.56 3.26 -11.13
CA LEU A 9 1.17 3.98 -10.00
C LEU A 9 2.66 4.27 -10.22
N ARG A 10 3.37 3.40 -10.93
CA ARG A 10 4.78 3.61 -11.30
C ARG A 10 5.02 4.83 -12.18
N ASP A 11 4.03 5.23 -12.97
CA ASP A 11 4.17 6.35 -13.91
C ASP A 11 3.91 7.70 -13.25
N LEU A 12 3.65 7.70 -11.93
CA LEU A 12 3.41 8.87 -11.10
C LEU A 12 4.61 9.11 -10.17
N ASP A 13 4.69 10.32 -9.61
CA ASP A 13 5.70 10.63 -8.61
C ASP A 13 5.46 9.92 -7.27
N GLU A 14 6.48 9.92 -6.41
CA GLU A 14 6.48 9.22 -5.11
C GLU A 14 5.36 9.70 -4.17
N THR A 15 4.86 10.93 -4.32
CA THR A 15 3.77 11.44 -3.48
C THR A 15 2.48 10.64 -3.70
N TYR A 16 2.26 10.12 -4.91
CA TYR A 16 1.11 9.26 -5.19
C TYR A 16 1.20 7.90 -4.53
N ILE A 17 2.41 7.40 -4.22
CA ILE A 17 2.58 6.20 -3.38
C ILE A 17 2.05 6.50 -1.99
N TYR A 18 2.41 7.65 -1.41
CA TYR A 18 1.90 8.07 -0.10
C TYR A 18 0.37 8.25 -0.12
N LYS A 19 -0.19 8.93 -1.12
CA LYS A 19 -1.65 9.10 -1.26
C LYS A 19 -2.37 7.75 -1.39
N THR A 20 -1.80 6.81 -2.15
CA THR A 20 -2.35 5.45 -2.31
C THR A 20 -2.32 4.66 -1.00
N VAL A 21 -1.19 4.70 -0.27
CA VAL A 21 -1.06 4.06 1.05
C VAL A 21 -2.04 4.66 2.04
N LYS A 22 -2.18 5.99 2.04
CA LYS A 22 -3.13 6.69 2.90
C LYS A 22 -4.56 6.25 2.62
N LEU A 23 -4.99 6.25 1.34
CA LEU A 23 -6.31 5.77 0.93
C LEU A 23 -6.53 4.32 1.37
N PHE A 24 -5.56 3.44 1.12
CA PHE A 24 -5.65 2.03 1.47
C PHE A 24 -5.78 1.82 2.99
N VAL A 25 -4.91 2.44 3.80
CA VAL A 25 -4.97 2.31 5.25
C VAL A 25 -6.25 2.93 5.79
N ASP A 26 -6.63 4.13 5.36
CA ASP A 26 -7.81 4.81 5.87
C ASP A 26 -9.10 4.05 5.49
N GLY A 27 -9.16 3.41 4.31
CA GLY A 27 -10.30 2.61 3.86
C GLY A 27 -10.38 1.20 4.45
N PHE A 28 -9.24 0.57 4.74
CA PHE A 28 -9.19 -0.85 5.15
C PHE A 28 -8.68 -1.07 6.59
N HIS A 29 -8.42 -0.02 7.39
CA HIS A 29 -7.85 -0.19 8.74
C HIS A 29 -8.68 -1.11 9.65
N ASN A 30 -10.00 -1.19 9.46
CA ASN A 30 -10.88 -2.02 10.29
C ASN A 30 -10.72 -3.52 10.02
N VAL A 31 -10.29 -3.89 8.81
CA VAL A 31 -10.11 -5.30 8.41
C VAL A 31 -8.65 -5.77 8.51
N ILE A 32 -7.70 -4.83 8.62
CA ILE A 32 -6.29 -5.13 8.82
C ILE A 32 -6.03 -5.42 10.31
N THR A 33 -5.52 -6.62 10.62
CA THR A 33 -5.36 -7.10 12.01
C THR A 33 -3.94 -6.96 12.57
N VAL A 34 -2.95 -6.64 11.72
CA VAL A 34 -1.53 -6.61 12.14
C VAL A 34 -1.22 -5.47 13.12
N SER A 35 -1.92 -4.33 13.02
CA SER A 35 -1.77 -3.20 13.95
C SER A 35 -3.08 -2.42 14.04
N LYS A 36 -3.31 -1.78 15.18
CA LYS A 36 -4.36 -0.76 15.34
C LYS A 36 -3.84 0.66 15.10
N ASP A 37 -2.53 0.83 15.09
CA ASP A 37 -1.87 2.10 14.79
C ASP A 37 -1.82 2.32 13.27
N LYS A 38 -2.59 3.29 12.79
CA LYS A 38 -2.66 3.66 11.36
C LYS A 38 -1.31 4.13 10.83
N GLU A 39 -0.48 4.76 11.64
CA GLU A 39 0.82 5.26 11.19
C GLU A 39 1.81 4.12 10.98
N ILE A 40 1.81 3.14 11.89
CA ILE A 40 2.57 1.90 11.68
C ILE A 40 2.09 1.17 10.41
N LEU A 41 0.78 1.13 10.15
CA LEU A 41 0.25 0.54 8.92
C LEU A 41 0.69 1.31 7.68
N ARG A 42 0.69 2.65 7.70
CA ARG A 42 1.16 3.46 6.57
C ARG A 42 2.65 3.20 6.30
N GLN A 43 3.48 3.19 7.33
CA GLN A 43 4.91 2.87 7.19
C GLN A 43 5.12 1.47 6.62
N LEU A 44 4.35 0.48 7.09
CA LEU A 44 4.38 -0.87 6.54
C LEU A 44 4.03 -0.84 5.05
N PHE A 45 2.84 -0.34 4.69
CA PHE A 45 2.36 -0.43 3.31
C PHE A 45 3.19 0.41 2.34
N TYR A 46 3.70 1.57 2.76
CA TYR A 46 4.64 2.37 1.98
C TYR A 46 5.87 1.58 1.54
N SER A 47 6.41 0.75 2.43
CA SER A 47 7.60 -0.06 2.14
C SER A 47 7.32 -1.37 1.39
N THR A 48 6.04 -1.72 1.16
CA THR A 48 5.65 -3.04 0.63
C THR A 48 4.91 -2.98 -0.70
N ILE A 49 4.24 -1.87 -0.99
CA ILE A 49 3.55 -1.68 -2.28
C ILE A 49 4.58 -1.74 -3.41
N ILE A 50 4.26 -2.50 -4.46
CA ILE A 50 5.03 -2.54 -5.69
C ILE A 50 4.31 -1.68 -6.74
N PRO A 51 4.77 -0.46 -7.06
CA PRO A 51 4.06 0.47 -7.95
C PRO A 51 3.72 -0.11 -9.34
N ASP A 52 4.56 -1.03 -9.84
CA ASP A 52 4.29 -1.76 -11.09
C ASP A 52 2.97 -2.52 -11.08
N MET A 53 2.55 -2.99 -9.91
CA MET A 53 1.44 -3.91 -9.71
C MET A 53 0.17 -3.18 -9.24
N PHE A 54 0.12 -1.86 -9.39
CA PHE A 54 -1.03 -1.03 -9.04
C PHE A 54 -1.45 -0.10 -10.18
N TYR A 55 -2.77 0.00 -10.37
CA TYR A 55 -3.42 1.14 -11.01
C TYR A 55 -4.12 1.97 -9.95
N VAL A 56 -4.17 3.29 -10.14
CA VAL A 56 -4.89 4.23 -9.28
C VAL A 56 -5.88 5.04 -10.10
N CYS A 57 -7.01 5.36 -9.49
CA CYS A 57 -8.00 6.27 -10.05
C CYS A 57 -7.76 7.66 -9.44
N LEU A 58 -7.57 8.65 -10.32
CA LEU A 58 -7.33 10.04 -9.95
C LEU A 58 -8.55 10.91 -10.24
N ASP A 59 -8.88 11.77 -9.27
CA ASP A 59 -9.72 12.94 -9.46
C ASP A 59 -8.87 14.19 -9.19
N GLY A 60 -8.46 14.88 -10.26
CA GLY A 60 -7.39 15.88 -10.18
C GLY A 60 -6.08 15.26 -9.69
N GLU A 61 -5.59 15.74 -8.54
CA GLU A 61 -4.39 15.24 -7.87
C GLU A 61 -4.70 14.20 -6.79
N GLU A 62 -5.98 13.93 -6.50
CA GLU A 62 -6.38 13.05 -5.42
C GLU A 62 -6.52 11.60 -5.89
N VAL A 63 -5.99 10.67 -5.10
CA VAL A 63 -6.17 9.23 -5.33
C VAL A 63 -7.49 8.82 -4.68
N ILE A 64 -8.47 8.46 -5.51
CA ILE A 64 -9.82 8.09 -5.05
C ILE A 64 -10.11 6.59 -5.17
N GLY A 65 -9.23 5.85 -5.85
CA GLY A 65 -9.36 4.41 -6.02
C GLY A 65 -8.02 3.75 -6.31
N LEU A 66 -7.93 2.46 -6.02
CA LEU A 66 -6.75 1.66 -6.27
C LEU A 66 -7.14 0.24 -6.70
N LEU A 67 -6.35 -0.32 -7.60
CA LEU A 67 -6.45 -1.71 -8.04
C LEU A 67 -5.06 -2.32 -7.98
N GLY A 68 -4.83 -3.14 -6.95
CA GLY A 68 -3.65 -4.01 -6.88
C GLY A 68 -3.89 -5.29 -7.64
N TYR A 69 -2.94 -5.71 -8.47
CA TYR A 69 -3.02 -6.97 -9.22
C TYR A 69 -1.80 -7.85 -8.97
N GLY A 70 -1.93 -9.12 -9.33
CA GLY A 70 -0.86 -10.12 -9.22
C GLY A 70 -0.74 -10.89 -10.52
N ASN A 71 0.39 -11.55 -10.72
CA ASN A 71 0.60 -12.50 -11.81
C ASN A 71 1.31 -13.76 -11.28
N LYS A 72 1.75 -14.68 -12.16
CA LYS A 72 2.42 -15.91 -11.72
C LYS A 72 3.72 -15.67 -10.92
N GLN A 73 4.34 -14.50 -11.05
CA GLN A 73 5.66 -14.17 -10.51
C GLN A 73 5.63 -13.15 -9.37
N LYS A 74 4.68 -12.21 -9.40
CA LYS A 74 4.62 -11.04 -8.49
C LYS A 74 3.23 -10.87 -7.88
N ARG A 75 3.20 -10.21 -6.74
CA ARG A 75 1.99 -9.74 -6.05
C ARG A 75 2.04 -8.22 -5.91
N ALA A 76 0.91 -7.61 -5.60
CA ALA A 76 0.83 -6.16 -5.43
C ALA A 76 1.67 -5.65 -4.25
N VAL A 77 1.79 -6.47 -3.20
CA VAL A 77 2.57 -6.16 -2.00
C VAL A 77 3.66 -7.20 -1.77
N TYR A 78 4.81 -6.76 -1.27
CA TYR A 78 5.92 -7.60 -0.81
C TYR A 78 6.35 -7.19 0.59
N PHE A 79 6.17 -8.08 1.55
CA PHE A 79 6.48 -7.84 2.95
C PHE A 79 7.96 -8.14 3.23
N ASN A 80 8.76 -7.11 3.48
CA ASN A 80 10.16 -7.26 3.87
C ASN A 80 10.27 -7.63 5.36
N LYS A 81 10.83 -8.80 5.65
CA LYS A 81 10.99 -9.34 7.01
C LYS A 81 11.72 -8.40 7.97
N GLU A 82 12.75 -7.70 7.50
CA GLU A 82 13.51 -6.77 8.36
C GLU A 82 12.71 -5.51 8.67
N ILE A 83 11.89 -5.03 7.72
CA ILE A 83 10.97 -3.92 7.98
C ILE A 83 9.86 -4.34 8.94
N CYS A 84 9.26 -5.54 8.75
CA CYS A 84 8.29 -6.10 9.68
C CYS A 84 8.86 -6.19 11.11
N LYS A 85 10.09 -6.70 11.27
CA LYS A 85 10.75 -6.78 12.60
C LYS A 85 11.02 -5.41 13.18
N LYS A 86 11.40 -4.42 12.36
CA LYS A 86 11.61 -3.04 12.80
C LYS A 86 10.30 -2.41 13.32
N LEU A 87 9.17 -2.64 12.64
CA LEU A 87 7.88 -2.05 12.98
C LEU A 87 7.16 -2.77 14.13
N PHE A 88 7.29 -4.10 14.23
CA PHE A 88 6.49 -4.92 15.14
C PHE A 88 7.31 -5.65 16.21
N GLY A 89 8.64 -5.51 16.21
CA GLY A 89 9.55 -6.31 17.02
C GLY A 89 9.80 -7.70 16.44
N LYS A 90 10.80 -8.41 16.99
CA LYS A 90 11.30 -9.68 16.43
C LYS A 90 10.24 -10.78 16.29
N LEU A 91 9.43 -11.00 17.33
CA LEU A 91 8.43 -12.06 17.38
C LEU A 91 7.26 -11.77 16.43
N LYS A 92 6.54 -10.68 16.69
CA LYS A 92 5.37 -10.29 15.89
C LYS A 92 5.75 -9.99 14.43
N GLY A 93 6.88 -9.33 14.19
CA GLY A 93 7.37 -9.05 12.85
C GLY A 93 7.71 -10.33 12.05
N SER A 94 8.13 -11.41 12.71
CA SER A 94 8.36 -12.68 12.02
C SER A 94 7.07 -13.39 11.63
N LEU A 95 5.97 -13.22 12.38
CA LEU A 95 4.66 -13.80 12.06
C LEU A 95 3.96 -13.07 10.89
N VAL A 96 4.17 -11.77 10.77
CA VAL A 96 3.55 -10.93 9.72
C VAL A 96 4.16 -11.19 8.34
N CYS A 97 5.44 -11.53 8.31
CA CYS A 97 6.25 -11.68 7.11
C CYS A 97 6.57 -13.17 6.81
N TRP A 98 5.67 -14.10 7.17
CA TRP A 98 5.80 -15.54 6.87
C TRP A 98 5.33 -15.87 5.46
#